data_AF-A0A624ALB5-F1
#
_entry.id   AF-A0A624ALB5-F1
#
_cell.length_a   1.000
_cell.length_b   1.000
_cell.length_c   1.000
_cell.angle_alpha   90.00
_cell.angle_beta   90.00
_cell.angle_gamma   90.00
#
_symmetry.space_group_name_H-M   'P 1'
#
loop_
_entity.id
_entity.type
_entity.pdbx_description
1 polymer ?
#
loop_
_entity_poly.entity_id
_entity_poly.type
_entity_poly.pdbx_seq_one_letter_code
_entity_poly.pdbx_strand_id
1 'polypeptide(L)'
;MILDSRPVHAAHPHSEAVRDAQRKKPKVPVHAVVTASHPMVRFIGSDNMAQNREFFAAWLQKLPQWRQTTTPFLFLHTPDIAQAPELVNTLWHDLRSVLPEIGTAPSIPQQSSLF
;
A
#
# COMPACT_ATOMS: atom_id res chain seq x y z
N MET A 1 12.78 -6.98 -2.10
CA MET A 1 11.41 -6.50 -1.79
C MET A 1 11.55 -5.28 -0.90
N ILE A 2 10.79 -4.21 -1.16
CA ILE A 2 10.77 -3.00 -0.34
C ILE A 2 9.47 -2.98 0.46
N LEU A 3 9.61 -2.83 1.77
CA LEU A 3 8.50 -2.77 2.71
C LEU A 3 8.32 -1.32 3.15
N ASP A 4 7.10 -0.79 3.00
CA ASP A 4 6.70 0.49 3.56
C ASP A 4 5.69 0.26 4.68
N SER A 5 6.17 0.35 5.92
CA SER A 5 5.39 0.20 7.15
C SER A 5 5.15 1.55 7.86
N ARG A 6 5.53 2.68 7.24
CA ARG A 6 5.35 4.00 7.87
C ARG A 6 3.89 4.29 8.26
N PRO A 7 2.87 3.97 7.43
CA PRO A 7 1.48 4.23 7.80
C PRO A 7 1.05 3.45 9.05
N VAL A 8 1.34 2.16 9.13
CA VAL A 8 0.95 1.35 10.31
C VAL A 8 1.62 1.83 11.60
N HIS A 9 2.85 2.33 11.53
CA HIS A 9 3.56 2.89 12.70
C HIS A 9 3.08 4.29 13.10
N ALA A 10 2.47 5.04 12.17
CA ALA A 10 1.88 6.35 12.43
C ALA A 10 0.40 6.27 12.89
N ALA A 11 -0.22 5.09 12.79
CA ALA A 11 -1.59 4.83 13.22
C ALA A 11 -1.73 4.87 14.76
N HIS A 12 -2.90 5.32 15.23
CA HIS A 12 -3.25 5.24 16.64
C HIS A 12 -3.51 3.78 17.04
N PRO A 13 -2.89 3.24 18.13
CA PRO A 13 -2.97 1.83 18.51
C PRO A 13 -4.27 1.47 19.25
N HIS A 14 -5.41 1.74 18.62
CA HIS A 14 -6.74 1.59 19.20
C HIS A 14 -7.31 0.15 19.13
N SER A 15 -6.68 -0.74 18.34
CA SER A 15 -7.08 -2.15 18.22
C SER A 15 -5.90 -3.12 18.40
N GLU A 16 -6.20 -4.35 18.82
CA GLU A 16 -5.20 -5.43 18.95
C GLU A 16 -4.50 -5.71 17.61
N ALA A 17 -5.22 -5.68 16.48
CA ALA A 17 -4.66 -5.88 15.15
C ALA A 17 -3.62 -4.79 14.80
N VAL A 18 -3.92 -3.51 15.07
CA VAL A 18 -2.97 -2.41 14.85
C VAL A 18 -1.76 -2.54 15.76
N ARG A 19 -1.97 -2.82 17.06
CA ARG A 19 -0.90 -3.03 18.04
C ARG A 19 0.02 -4.18 17.64
N ASP A 20 -0.55 -5.30 17.21
CA ASP A 20 0.20 -6.47 16.78
C ASP A 20 1.00 -6.22 15.50
N ALA A 21 0.40 -5.52 14.54
CA ALA A 21 1.10 -5.10 13.34
C ALA A 21 2.26 -4.15 13.68
N GLN A 22 2.06 -3.15 14.55
CA GLN A 22 3.14 -2.27 15.00
C GLN A 22 4.28 -3.01 15.69
N ARG A 23 3.99 -4.05 16.49
CA ARG A 23 5.03 -4.89 17.13
C ARG A 23 5.81 -5.73 16.12
N LYS A 24 5.12 -6.33 15.15
CA LYS A 24 5.71 -7.28 14.20
C LYS A 24 6.40 -6.62 13.01
N LYS A 25 5.97 -5.42 12.60
CA LYS A 25 6.53 -4.75 11.42
C LYS A 25 7.77 -3.95 11.81
N PRO A 26 8.89 -4.07 11.08
CA PRO A 26 10.09 -3.29 11.36
C PRO A 26 9.82 -1.79 11.17
N LYS A 27 10.46 -0.96 11.99
CA LYS A 27 10.48 0.50 11.86
C LYS A 27 11.72 0.91 11.05
N VAL A 28 11.62 0.83 9.73
CA VAL A 28 12.74 1.16 8.84
C VAL A 28 12.38 2.32 7.91
N PRO A 29 13.31 3.25 7.64
CA PRO A 29 13.17 4.18 6.53
C PRO A 29 12.98 3.41 5.24
N VAL A 30 12.10 3.90 4.38
CA VAL A 30 11.87 3.29 3.06
C VAL A 30 12.96 3.79 2.12
N HIS A 31 13.93 2.93 1.84
CA HIS A 31 14.93 3.17 0.80
C HIS A 31 14.50 2.47 -0.50
N ALA A 32 13.89 3.24 -1.39
CA ALA A 32 13.39 2.74 -2.66
C ALA A 32 14.52 2.64 -3.70
N VAL A 33 15.33 1.58 -3.60
CA VAL A 33 16.40 1.25 -4.57
C VAL A 33 15.94 0.09 -5.45
N VAL A 34 16.03 0.27 -6.77
CA VAL A 34 15.78 -0.81 -7.73
C VAL A 34 17.01 -1.71 -7.74
N THR A 35 16.88 -2.90 -7.18
CA THR A 35 17.97 -3.90 -7.18
C THR A 35 17.66 -5.09 -8.10
N ALA A 36 16.53 -5.08 -8.80
CA ALA A 36 16.06 -6.19 -9.64
C ALA A 36 15.17 -5.69 -10.79
N SER A 37 15.08 -6.46 -11.87
CA SER A 37 14.20 -6.17 -13.03
C SER A 37 12.69 -6.22 -12.70
N HIS A 38 12.35 -6.80 -11.55
CA HIS A 38 10.99 -6.96 -11.04
C HIS A 38 10.90 -6.50 -9.58
N PRO A 39 11.01 -5.18 -9.30
CA PRO A 39 10.99 -4.70 -7.92
C PRO A 39 9.61 -4.89 -7.30
N MET A 40 9.57 -5.40 -6.07
CA MET A 40 8.33 -5.60 -5.30
C MET A 40 8.21 -4.54 -4.20
N VAL A 41 7.08 -3.85 -4.15
CA VAL A 41 6.70 -2.89 -3.10
C VAL A 41 5.55 -3.48 -2.29
N ARG A 42 5.71 -3.60 -0.98
CA ARG A 42 4.64 -3.94 -0.05
C ARG A 42 4.33 -2.74 0.82
N PHE A 43 3.19 -2.10 0.56
CA PHE A 43 2.70 -0.96 1.32
C PHE A 43 1.70 -1.44 2.37
N ILE A 44 2.01 -1.17 3.65
CA ILE A 44 1.16 -1.53 4.78
C ILE A 44 0.45 -0.27 5.26
N GLY A 45 -0.79 -0.12 4.80
CA GLY A 45 -1.68 0.96 5.20
C GLY A 45 -2.13 0.83 6.65
N SER A 46 -2.67 1.93 7.16
CA SER A 46 -3.40 2.04 8.42
C SER A 46 -4.91 2.09 8.18
N ASP A 47 -5.66 2.24 9.27
CA ASP A 47 -7.08 2.58 9.27
C ASP A 47 -7.37 4.04 8.87
N ASN A 48 -6.34 4.90 8.78
CA ASN A 48 -6.48 6.28 8.35
C ASN A 48 -6.16 6.44 6.84
N MET A 49 -7.21 6.51 6.02
CA MET A 49 -7.09 6.60 4.55
C MET A 49 -6.43 7.89 4.05
N ALA A 50 -6.64 9.03 4.74
CA ALA A 50 -5.97 10.28 4.39
C ALA A 50 -4.45 10.17 4.61
N GLN A 51 -4.04 9.64 5.76
CA GLN A 51 -2.64 9.39 6.07
C GLN A 51 -2.01 8.36 5.12
N ASN A 52 -2.77 7.32 4.73
CA ASN A 52 -2.31 6.36 3.73
C ASN A 52 -1.97 7.06 2.40
N ARG A 53 -2.83 7.97 1.93
CA ARG A 53 -2.57 8.76 0.72
C ARG A 53 -1.31 9.62 0.85
N GLU A 54 -1.11 10.30 1.98
CA GLU A 54 0.09 11.12 2.23
C GLU A 54 1.38 10.29 2.15
N PHE A 55 1.43 9.13 2.82
CA PHE A 55 2.61 8.26 2.75
C PHE A 55 2.80 7.63 1.37
N PHE A 56 1.70 7.35 0.67
CA PHE A 56 1.72 6.78 -0.67
C PHE A 56 2.16 7.77 -1.76
N ALA A 57 2.10 9.09 -1.50
CA ALA A 57 2.53 10.10 -2.46
C ALA A 57 3.98 9.92 -2.95
N ALA A 58 4.88 9.42 -2.09
CA ALA A 58 6.25 9.09 -2.49
C ALA A 58 6.30 7.98 -3.56
N TRP A 59 5.39 7.01 -3.49
CA TRP A 59 5.28 5.92 -4.47
C TRP A 59 4.67 6.39 -5.78
N LEU A 60 3.74 7.34 -5.76
CA LEU A 60 3.19 7.95 -6.98
C LEU A 60 4.27 8.62 -7.83
N GLN A 61 5.34 9.15 -7.20
CA GLN A 61 6.49 9.69 -7.93
C GLN A 61 7.44 8.60 -8.42
N LYS A 62 7.62 7.51 -7.64
CA LYS A 62 8.64 6.50 -7.88
C LYS A 62 8.23 5.41 -8.87
N LEU A 63 6.99 4.92 -8.79
CA LEU A 63 6.51 3.82 -9.60
C LEU A 63 6.54 4.11 -11.12
N PRO A 64 6.16 5.31 -11.60
CA PRO A 64 6.31 5.66 -13.02
C PRO A 64 7.76 5.63 -13.50
N GLN A 65 8.69 6.11 -12.68
CA GLN A 65 10.13 6.09 -13.01
C GLN A 65 10.62 4.65 -13.16
N TRP A 66 10.22 3.76 -12.26
CA TRP A 66 10.61 2.35 -12.33
C TRP A 66 10.01 1.63 -13.51
N ARG A 67 8.78 1.96 -13.88
CA ARG A 67 8.07 1.30 -14.97
C ARG A 67 8.75 1.49 -16.33
N GLN A 68 9.55 2.55 -16.49
CA GLN A 68 10.33 2.82 -17.70
C GLN A 68 11.36 1.73 -18.00
N THR A 69 11.91 1.07 -16.97
CA THR A 69 13.02 0.11 -17.12
C THR A 69 12.76 -1.23 -16.45
N THR A 70 11.67 -1.37 -15.69
CA THR A 70 11.33 -2.57 -14.91
C THR A 70 9.83 -2.84 -14.91
N THR A 71 9.44 -3.98 -14.35
CA THR A 71 8.03 -4.31 -14.09
C THR A 71 7.80 -4.39 -12.58
N PRO A 72 7.40 -3.28 -11.93
CA PRO A 72 7.17 -3.26 -10.49
C PRO A 72 5.89 -4.01 -10.11
N PHE A 73 5.94 -4.72 -8.98
CA PHE A 73 4.76 -5.31 -8.35
C PHE A 73 4.40 -4.55 -7.08
N LEU A 74 3.15 -4.12 -6.96
CA LEU A 74 2.63 -3.40 -5.79
C LEU A 74 1.65 -4.28 -5.02
N PHE A 75 1.91 -4.49 -3.74
CA PHE A 75 1.04 -5.19 -2.80
C PHE A 75 0.52 -4.20 -1.75
N LEU A 76 -0.80 -4.00 -1.71
CA LEU A 76 -1.48 -3.21 -0.69
C LEU A 76 -2.00 -4.12 0.42
N HIS A 77 -1.74 -3.77 1.67
CA HIS A 77 -2.13 -4.57 2.83
C HIS A 77 -2.53 -3.66 3.98
N THR A 78 -3.51 -4.07 4.77
CA THR A 78 -3.86 -3.45 6.06
C THR A 78 -3.74 -4.49 7.17
N PRO A 79 -3.48 -4.08 8.43
CA PRO A 79 -3.38 -4.99 9.57
C PRO A 79 -4.57 -5.95 9.74
N ASP A 80 -5.79 -5.45 9.53
CA ASP A 80 -7.02 -6.22 9.74
C ASP A 80 -7.54 -6.90 8.45
N ILE A 81 -6.89 -6.67 7.30
CA ILE A 81 -7.30 -7.13 5.95
C ILE A 81 -8.67 -6.58 5.48
N ALA A 82 -9.65 -6.44 6.37
CA ALA A 82 -10.99 -5.92 6.12
C ALA A 82 -10.99 -4.54 5.45
N GLN A 83 -9.98 -3.71 5.75
CA GLN A 83 -9.82 -2.38 5.17
C GLN A 83 -9.01 -2.36 3.86
N ALA A 84 -8.51 -3.51 3.39
CA ALA A 84 -7.76 -3.57 2.13
C ALA A 84 -8.58 -3.09 0.91
N PRO A 85 -9.89 -3.39 0.78
CA PRO A 85 -10.70 -2.86 -0.32
C PRO A 85 -10.81 -1.33 -0.30
N GLU A 86 -11.00 -0.76 0.90
CA GLU A 86 -11.06 0.70 1.07
C GLU A 86 -9.71 1.36 0.74
N LEU A 87 -8.60 0.74 1.17
CA LEU A 87 -7.26 1.19 0.81
C LEU A 87 -7.04 1.19 -0.70
N VAL A 88 -7.45 0.11 -1.39
CA VAL A 88 -7.37 0.03 -2.86
C VAL A 88 -8.19 1.16 -3.47
N ASN A 89 -9.44 1.33 -3.08
CA ASN A 89 -10.31 2.38 -3.62
C ASN A 89 -9.74 3.79 -3.39
N THR A 90 -9.16 4.03 -2.21
CA THR A 90 -8.55 5.31 -1.85
C THR A 90 -7.36 5.67 -2.74
N LEU A 91 -6.50 4.70 -3.03
CA LEU A 91 -5.23 4.91 -3.72
C LEU A 91 -5.33 4.70 -5.24
N TRP A 92 -6.32 3.95 -5.73
CA TRP A 92 -6.39 3.56 -7.14
C TRP A 92 -6.54 4.76 -8.07
N HIS A 93 -7.35 5.74 -7.68
CA HIS A 93 -7.54 6.95 -8.47
C HIS A 93 -6.21 7.69 -8.71
N ASP A 94 -5.46 7.91 -7.62
CA ASP A 94 -4.18 8.60 -7.69
C ASP A 94 -3.14 7.78 -8.45
N LEU A 95 -3.13 6.45 -8.24
CA LEU A 95 -2.24 5.54 -8.96
C LEU A 95 -2.51 5.55 -10.47
N ARG A 96 -3.78 5.53 -10.88
CA ARG A 96 -4.18 5.59 -12.30
C ARG A 96 -3.83 6.94 -12.92
N SER A 97 -3.82 8.02 -12.15
CA SER A 97 -3.45 9.35 -12.66
C SER A 97 -1.99 9.42 -13.12
N VAL A 98 -1.11 8.64 -12.48
CA VAL A 98 0.32 8.56 -12.82
C VAL A 98 0.72 7.33 -13.63
N LEU A 99 -0.11 6.28 -13.61
CA LEU A 99 0.06 5.04 -14.38
C LEU A 99 -1.28 4.63 -15.04
N PRO A 100 -1.69 5.29 -16.14
CA PRO A 100 -2.98 5.03 -16.78
C PRO A 100 -3.15 3.57 -17.27
N GLU A 101 -2.05 2.88 -17.54
CA GLU A 101 -2.01 1.51 -18.08
C GLU A 101 -2.52 0.44 -17.10
N ILE A 102 -2.63 0.74 -15.80
CA ILE A 102 -3.16 -0.20 -14.81
C ILE A 102 -4.66 -0.45 -14.98
N GLY A 103 -5.35 0.38 -15.77
CA GLY A 103 -6.77 0.23 -16.08
C GLY A 103 -7.71 0.67 -14.96
N THR A 104 -8.94 0.17 -15.01
CA THR A 104 -9.97 0.43 -14.00
C THR A 104 -9.66 -0.30 -12.70
N ALA A 105 -10.19 0.20 -11.59
CA ALA A 105 -10.05 -0.47 -10.30
C ALA A 105 -10.52 -1.93 -10.40
N PRO A 106 -9.81 -2.88 -9.78
CA PRO A 106 -10.24 -4.27 -9.77
C PRO A 106 -11.59 -4.35 -9.05
N SER A 107 -12.49 -5.16 -9.59
CA SER A 107 -13.74 -5.51 -8.89
C SER A 107 -13.38 -6.35 -7.67
N ILE A 108 -13.31 -5.75 -6.49
CA ILE A 108 -13.08 -6.47 -5.25
C ILE A 108 -14.44 -7.03 -4.79
N PRO A 109 -14.62 -8.36 -4.73
CA PRO A 109 -15.87 -8.92 -4.25
C PRO A 109 -16.06 -8.50 -2.80
N GLN A 110 -17.11 -7.72 -2.53
CA GLN A 110 -17.54 -7.42 -1.16
C GLN A 110 -18.29 -8.65 -0.66
N GLN A 111 -17.64 -9.45 0.17
CA GLN A 111 -18.32 -10.54 0.86
C GLN A 111 -19.15 -9.94 2.01
N SER A 112 -20.41 -9.66 1.72
CA SER A 112 -21.36 -9.03 2.65
C SER A 112 -21.97 -10.00 3.68
N SER A 113 -21.61 -11.28 3.63
CA SER A 113 -22.12 -12.34 4.51
C SER A 113 -21.08 -13.45 4.71
N LEU A 114 -20.97 -13.96 5.94
CA LEU A 114 -20.27 -15.21 6.26
C LEU A 114 -21.27 -16.37 6.31
N PHE A 115 -22.19 -16.41 5.35
CA PHE A 115 -23.16 -17.49 5.10
C PHE A 115 -23.53 -17.47 3.62
#